data_AF-X1P8U9-F1
#
_entry.id   AF-X1P8U9-F1
#
_cell.length_a   1.000
_cell.length_b   1.000
_cell.length_c   1.000
_cell.angle_alpha   90.00
_cell.angle_beta   90.00
_cell.angle_gamma   90.00
#
_symmetry.space_group_name_H-M   'P 1'
#
loop_
_entity.id
_entity.type
_entity.pdbx_description
1 polymer ?
#
loop_
_entity_poly.entity_id
_entity_poly.type
_entity_poly.pdbx_seq_one_letter_code
_entity_poly.pdbx_strand_id
1 'polypeptide(L)'
;ACSIGIIGGADGPTTIYLTNRLAPHFIGATAVAAYTYMALVPIIQPPVIKLLTTKKEREIYMKPQLRPVSKTEKILFPVMAAIIIILLVPKSAPLIGMFMFGNLLFVCGVTDRLADTAANAFMNILTILLGLSWGEPAGLISRIFRYGLAWEIIPCLIFLGLGAMTDFG
;
A
#
# COMPACT_ATOMS: atom_id res chain seq x y z
N ALA A 1 12.50 15.71 -7.10
CA ALA A 1 12.72 15.78 -5.64
C ALA A 1 11.58 15.12 -4.87
N CYS A 2 10.34 15.63 -4.93
CA CYS A 2 9.20 15.04 -4.20
C CYS A 2 8.94 13.56 -4.54
N SER A 3 9.08 13.15 -5.81
CA SER A 3 8.89 11.76 -6.25
C SER A 3 9.89 10.76 -5.63
N ILE A 4 11.13 11.21 -5.38
CA ILE A 4 12.18 10.37 -4.77
C ILE A 4 11.93 10.20 -3.27
N GLY A 5 11.42 11.25 -2.59
CA GLY A 5 11.16 11.20 -1.15
C GLY A 5 10.12 10.15 -0.72
N ILE A 6 9.22 9.76 -1.63
CA ILE A 6 8.15 8.79 -1.35
C ILE A 6 8.69 7.37 -1.19
N ILE A 7 9.84 7.08 -1.81
CA ILE A 7 10.54 5.79 -1.65
C ILE A 7 10.79 5.50 -0.16
N GLY A 8 11.05 6.54 0.65
CA GLY A 8 11.25 6.41 2.08
C GLY A 8 10.01 5.93 2.85
N GLY A 9 8.81 6.09 2.29
CA GLY A 9 7.58 5.52 2.84
C GLY A 9 7.50 4.00 2.70
N ALA A 10 8.44 3.38 1.96
CA ALA A 10 8.51 1.94 1.72
C ALA A 10 7.21 1.32 1.19
N ASP A 11 6.44 2.09 0.43
CA ASP A 11 5.20 1.66 -0.23
C ASP A 11 5.34 1.81 -1.77
N GLY A 12 5.39 0.67 -2.46
CA GLY A 12 5.66 0.59 -3.90
C GLY A 12 4.53 1.20 -4.74
N PRO A 13 3.27 0.76 -4.56
CA PRO A 13 2.12 1.32 -5.25
C PRO A 13 1.95 2.84 -5.15
N THR A 14 2.16 3.46 -3.97
CA THR A 14 2.12 4.94 -3.85
C THR A 14 3.31 5.62 -4.52
N THR A 15 4.51 5.03 -4.42
CA THR A 15 5.70 5.55 -5.10
C THR A 15 5.48 5.63 -6.61
N ILE A 16 4.91 4.58 -7.20
CA ILE A 16 4.58 4.54 -8.63
C ILE A 16 3.51 5.58 -8.96
N TYR A 17 2.43 5.61 -8.20
CA TYR A 17 1.31 6.51 -8.40
C TYR A 17 1.74 7.98 -8.44
N LEU A 18 2.45 8.40 -7.40
CA LEU A 18 2.79 9.80 -7.22
C LEU A 18 3.99 10.20 -8.10
N THR A 19 4.88 9.26 -8.45
CA THR A 19 5.88 9.51 -9.50
C THR A 19 5.24 9.67 -10.87
N ASN A 20 4.17 8.92 -11.19
CA ASN A 20 3.44 9.13 -12.44
C ASN A 20 2.78 10.52 -12.51
N ARG A 21 2.33 11.08 -11.37
CA ARG A 21 1.78 12.44 -11.33
C ARG A 21 2.84 13.54 -11.33
N LEU A 22 3.97 13.33 -10.64
CA LEU A 22 4.97 14.39 -10.43
C LEU A 22 6.14 14.35 -11.43
N ALA A 23 6.56 13.16 -11.87
CA ALA A 23 7.70 12.96 -12.76
C ALA A 23 7.57 11.67 -13.60
N PRO A 24 6.69 11.64 -14.63
CA PRO A 24 6.39 10.42 -15.40
C PRO A 24 7.61 9.79 -16.08
N HIS A 25 8.60 10.60 -16.46
CA HIS A 25 9.84 10.15 -17.09
C HIS A 25 10.78 9.41 -16.12
N PHE A 26 10.51 9.47 -14.80
CA PHE A 26 11.36 8.92 -13.76
C PHE A 26 10.76 7.67 -13.07
N ILE A 27 9.58 7.21 -13.52
CA ILE A 27 8.84 6.09 -12.90
C ILE A 27 9.71 4.83 -12.83
N GLY A 28 10.34 4.43 -13.95
CA GLY A 28 11.13 3.21 -13.99
C GLY A 28 12.25 3.19 -12.95
N ALA A 29 13.02 4.28 -12.84
CA ALA A 29 14.10 4.40 -11.87
C ALA A 29 13.58 4.37 -10.42
N THR A 30 12.50 5.13 -10.11
CA THR A 30 11.93 5.16 -8.76
C THR A 30 11.34 3.83 -8.32
N ALA A 31 10.72 3.11 -9.25
CA ALA A 31 9.99 1.90 -8.91
C ALA A 31 10.95 0.72 -8.69
N VAL A 32 12.00 0.61 -9.53
CA VAL A 32 13.11 -0.33 -9.28
C VAL A 32 13.76 -0.03 -7.93
N ALA A 33 14.11 1.23 -7.67
CA ALA A 33 14.72 1.63 -6.40
C ALA A 33 13.83 1.31 -5.18
N ALA A 34 12.52 1.55 -5.29
CA ALA A 34 11.57 1.29 -4.20
C ALA A 34 11.49 -0.20 -3.84
N TYR A 35 11.29 -1.08 -4.82
CA TYR A 35 11.19 -2.52 -4.56
C TYR A 35 12.52 -3.13 -4.13
N THR A 36 13.65 -2.68 -4.70
CA THR A 36 14.98 -3.11 -4.25
C THR A 36 15.24 -2.68 -2.80
N TYR A 37 14.89 -1.45 -2.42
CA TYR A 37 15.08 -0.98 -1.06
C TYR A 37 14.19 -1.71 -0.05
N MET A 38 12.93 -1.99 -0.39
CA MET A 38 12.04 -2.81 0.45
C MET A 38 12.61 -4.21 0.72
N ALA A 39 13.20 -4.85 -0.29
CA ALA A 39 13.87 -6.14 -0.13
C ALA A 39 15.12 -6.07 0.75
N LEU A 40 15.77 -4.90 0.86
CA LEU A 40 16.93 -4.67 1.71
C LEU A 40 16.58 -4.32 3.16
N VAL A 41 15.30 -4.09 3.50
CA VAL A 41 14.87 -3.75 4.87
C VAL A 41 15.40 -4.75 5.91
N PRO A 42 15.33 -6.09 5.72
CA PRO A 42 15.88 -7.04 6.69
C PRO A 42 17.40 -6.95 6.89
N ILE A 43 18.13 -6.39 5.92
CA ILE A 43 19.59 -6.18 6.00
C ILE A 43 19.90 -4.84 6.67
N ILE A 44 19.14 -3.80 6.35
CA ILE A 44 19.38 -2.41 6.81
C ILE A 44 18.81 -2.17 8.21
N GLN A 45 17.61 -2.69 8.50
CA GLN A 45 16.87 -2.40 9.73
C GLN A 45 17.58 -2.92 10.99
N PRO A 46 18.11 -4.16 11.06
CA PRO A 46 18.73 -4.65 12.30
C PRO A 46 20.01 -3.91 12.70
N PRO A 47 20.95 -3.56 11.80
CA PRO A 47 22.10 -2.71 12.12
C PRO A 47 21.70 -1.32 12.64
N VAL A 48 20.70 -0.68 12.02
CA VAL A 48 20.21 0.64 12.44
C VAL A 48 19.61 0.59 13.84
N ILE A 49 18.78 -0.42 14.13
CA ILE A 49 18.26 -0.66 15.49
C ILE A 49 19.44 -0.88 16.45
N LYS A 50 20.43 -1.69 16.04
CA LYS A 50 21.61 -1.99 16.85
C LYS A 50 22.41 -0.75 17.25
N LEU A 51 22.47 0.24 16.36
CA LEU A 51 23.20 1.49 16.49
C LEU A 51 22.44 2.54 17.32
N LEU A 52 21.11 2.65 17.17
CA LEU A 52 20.31 3.72 17.79
C LEU A 52 19.70 3.37 19.15
N THR A 53 19.45 2.09 19.42
CA THR A 53 18.80 1.65 20.68
C THR A 53 19.79 0.99 21.62
N THR A 54 19.52 1.00 22.91
CA THR A 54 20.33 0.30 23.93
C THR A 54 19.79 -1.10 24.21
N LYS A 55 20.60 -1.97 24.86
CA LYS A 55 20.13 -3.31 25.27
C LYS A 55 18.94 -3.25 26.24
N LYS A 56 18.96 -2.29 27.18
CA LYS A 56 17.89 -2.09 28.16
C LYS A 56 16.55 -1.75 27.52
N GLU A 57 16.54 -0.94 26.45
CA GLU A 57 15.31 -0.59 25.71
C GLU A 57 14.77 -1.78 24.90
N ARG A 58 15.64 -2.62 24.35
CA ARG A 58 15.23 -3.82 23.59
C ARG A 58 14.64 -4.92 24.47
N GLU A 59 14.95 -4.91 25.76
CA GLU A 59 14.46 -5.88 26.74
C GLU A 59 13.15 -5.44 27.41
N ILE A 60 12.58 -4.28 27.01
CA ILE A 60 11.27 -3.83 27.51
C ILE A 60 10.22 -4.88 27.14
N TYR A 61 9.61 -5.47 28.16
CA TYR A 61 8.53 -6.45 28.00
C TYR A 61 7.28 -5.76 27.45
N MET A 62 6.97 -6.04 26.18
CA MET A 62 5.67 -5.71 25.61
C MET A 62 4.63 -6.71 26.14
N LYS A 63 3.60 -6.21 26.84
CA LYS A 63 2.48 -7.06 27.26
C LYS A 63 1.90 -7.75 26.03
N PRO A 64 1.91 -9.10 25.96
CA PRO A 64 1.55 -9.82 24.74
C PRO A 64 0.06 -9.76 24.42
N GLN A 65 -0.77 -9.31 25.36
CA GLN A 65 -2.18 -9.10 25.14
C GLN A 65 -2.43 -7.72 24.54
N LEU A 66 -2.72 -7.72 23.25
CA LEU A 66 -3.42 -6.63 22.59
C LEU A 66 -4.79 -6.43 23.26
N ARG A 67 -5.27 -5.18 23.28
CA ARG A 67 -6.60 -4.86 23.81
C ARG A 67 -7.67 -5.66 23.03
N PRO A 68 -8.67 -6.26 23.68
CA PRO A 68 -9.77 -6.88 22.97
C PRO A 68 -10.59 -5.78 22.26
N VAL A 69 -10.54 -5.78 20.94
CA VAL A 69 -11.30 -4.84 20.09
C VAL A 69 -12.64 -5.45 19.72
N SER A 70 -13.70 -4.66 19.90
CA SER A 70 -15.06 -5.09 19.54
C SER A 70 -15.24 -5.18 18.02
N LYS A 71 -16.10 -6.07 17.54
CA LYS A 71 -16.44 -6.17 16.10
C LYS A 71 -16.96 -4.84 15.55
N THR A 72 -17.73 -4.10 16.35
CA THR A 72 -18.23 -2.76 16.03
C THR A 72 -17.11 -1.75 15.85
N GLU A 73 -16.08 -1.79 16.69
CA GLU A 73 -14.93 -0.89 16.58
C GLU A 73 -14.13 -1.17 15.31
N LYS A 74 -13.90 -2.45 15.00
CA LYS A 74 -13.20 -2.83 13.76
C LYS A 74 -13.96 -2.36 12.51
N ILE A 75 -15.29 -2.46 12.47
CA ILE A 75 -16.10 -2.04 11.31
C ILE A 75 -16.20 -0.51 11.21
N LEU A 76 -16.34 0.18 12.34
CA LEU A 76 -16.50 1.64 12.36
C LEU A 76 -15.19 2.37 12.04
N PHE A 77 -14.05 1.77 12.40
CA PHE A 77 -12.72 2.33 12.15
C PHE A 77 -12.48 2.75 10.69
N PRO A 78 -12.60 1.87 9.66
CA PRO A 78 -12.33 2.24 8.27
C PRO A 78 -13.27 3.33 7.77
N VAL A 79 -14.53 3.33 8.19
CA VAL A 79 -15.52 4.35 7.78
C VAL A 79 -15.17 5.71 8.37
N MET A 80 -14.92 5.77 9.68
CA MET A 80 -14.59 7.02 10.36
C MET A 80 -13.22 7.56 9.92
N ALA A 81 -12.22 6.67 9.81
CA ALA A 81 -10.89 7.04 9.33
C ALA A 81 -10.95 7.57 7.90
N ALA A 82 -11.68 6.91 6.99
CA ALA A 82 -11.87 7.40 5.63
C ALA A 82 -12.49 8.81 5.61
N ILE A 83 -13.58 9.03 6.33
CA ILE A 83 -14.26 10.33 6.37
C ILE A 83 -13.31 11.43 6.89
N ILE A 84 -12.63 11.18 8.01
CA ILE A 84 -11.73 12.17 8.63
C ILE A 84 -10.54 12.47 7.71
N ILE A 85 -9.90 11.44 7.15
CA ILE A 85 -8.72 11.62 6.30
C ILE A 85 -9.10 12.31 4.98
N ILE A 86 -10.23 11.96 4.38
CA ILE A 86 -10.72 12.59 3.13
C ILE A 86 -11.05 14.07 3.38
N LEU A 87 -11.65 14.40 4.53
CA LEU A 87 -11.99 15.77 4.88
C LEU A 87 -10.74 16.63 5.14
N LEU A 88 -9.71 16.06 5.79
CA LEU A 88 -8.44 16.76 6.02
C LEU A 88 -7.55 16.83 4.77
N VAL A 89 -7.51 15.76 3.98
CA VAL A 89 -6.63 15.60 2.81
C VAL A 89 -7.44 15.05 1.63
N PRO A 90 -8.18 15.90 0.89
CA PRO A 90 -9.04 15.45 -0.20
C PRO A 90 -8.26 14.86 -1.37
N LYS A 91 -6.99 15.27 -1.56
CA LYS A 91 -6.13 14.74 -2.63
C LYS A 91 -5.80 13.26 -2.47
N SER A 92 -5.86 12.71 -1.26
CA SER A 92 -5.64 11.27 -1.01
C SER A 92 -6.93 10.45 -1.05
N ALA A 93 -8.08 11.06 -1.34
CA ALA A 93 -9.38 10.38 -1.29
C ALA A 93 -9.47 9.10 -2.15
N PRO A 94 -8.94 9.06 -3.40
CA PRO A 94 -9.01 7.84 -4.20
C PRO A 94 -8.23 6.67 -3.56
N LEU A 95 -7.06 6.93 -3.00
CA LEU A 95 -6.21 5.90 -2.39
C LEU A 95 -6.77 5.44 -1.04
N ILE A 96 -7.02 6.39 -0.14
CA ILE A 96 -7.50 6.09 1.22
C ILE A 96 -8.90 5.49 1.18
N GLY A 97 -9.77 5.98 0.29
CA GLY A 97 -11.11 5.45 0.11
C GLY A 97 -11.09 3.99 -0.31
N MET A 98 -10.29 3.62 -1.31
CA MET A 98 -10.21 2.24 -1.78
C MET A 98 -9.54 1.32 -0.76
N PHE A 99 -8.53 1.83 -0.03
CA PHE A 99 -7.88 1.07 1.02
C PHE A 99 -8.79 0.80 2.22
N MET A 100 -9.48 1.81 2.72
CA MET A 100 -10.44 1.62 3.81
C MET A 100 -11.65 0.80 3.37
N PHE A 101 -12.06 0.89 2.11
CA PHE A 101 -13.09 0.02 1.55
C PHE A 101 -12.64 -1.44 1.47
N GLY A 102 -11.40 -1.71 1.05
CA GLY A 102 -10.81 -3.05 1.08
C GLY A 102 -10.78 -3.62 2.50
N ASN A 103 -10.37 -2.81 3.47
CA ASN A 103 -10.39 -3.21 4.88
C ASN A 103 -11.80 -3.50 5.38
N LEU A 104 -12.80 -2.70 4.98
CA LEU A 104 -14.19 -2.96 5.32
C LEU A 104 -14.69 -4.31 4.77
N LEU A 105 -14.31 -4.68 3.53
CA LEU A 105 -14.65 -5.99 2.95
C LEU A 105 -14.08 -7.15 3.78
N PHE A 106 -12.86 -6.99 4.30
CA PHE A 106 -12.22 -7.98 5.16
C PHE A 106 -12.88 -8.07 6.55
N VAL A 107 -13.12 -6.93 7.18
CA VAL A 107 -13.59 -6.84 8.57
C VAL A 107 -15.09 -7.12 8.73
N CYS A 108 -15.91 -6.84 7.71
CA CYS A 108 -17.36 -7.01 7.81
C CYS A 108 -17.81 -8.48 7.98
N GLY A 109 -17.02 -9.44 7.52
CA GLY A 109 -17.28 -10.88 7.67
C GLY A 109 -18.50 -11.41 6.91
N VAL A 110 -19.05 -10.61 5.98
CA VAL A 110 -20.16 -11.01 5.08
C VAL A 110 -19.73 -11.04 3.62
N THR A 111 -18.55 -10.51 3.31
CA THR A 111 -17.96 -10.46 1.97
C THR A 111 -16.65 -11.24 1.87
N ASP A 112 -16.50 -12.36 2.59
CA ASP A 112 -15.26 -13.14 2.64
C ASP A 112 -14.74 -13.51 1.25
N ARG A 113 -15.64 -13.93 0.34
CA ARG A 113 -15.28 -14.24 -1.05
C ARG A 113 -14.72 -13.03 -1.79
N LEU A 114 -15.27 -11.85 -1.53
CA LEU A 114 -14.88 -10.60 -2.18
C LEU A 114 -13.54 -10.11 -1.63
N ALA A 115 -13.36 -10.17 -0.30
CA ALA A 115 -12.12 -9.83 0.37
C ALA A 115 -10.97 -10.76 -0.06
N ASP A 116 -11.21 -12.07 -0.07
CA ASP A 116 -10.21 -13.06 -0.51
C ASP A 116 -9.84 -12.88 -1.99
N THR A 117 -10.84 -12.65 -2.86
CA THR A 117 -10.57 -12.38 -4.28
C THR A 117 -9.77 -11.09 -4.45
N ALA A 118 -10.12 -10.02 -3.73
CA ALA A 118 -9.45 -8.73 -3.80
C ALA A 118 -8.01 -8.81 -3.28
N ALA A 119 -7.78 -9.52 -2.17
CA ALA A 119 -6.46 -9.72 -1.58
C ALA A 119 -5.59 -10.64 -2.45
N ASN A 120 -6.11 -11.75 -2.95
CA ASN A 120 -5.28 -12.77 -3.60
C ASN A 120 -5.35 -12.68 -5.13
N ALA A 121 -6.37 -13.31 -5.72
CA ALA A 121 -6.45 -13.51 -7.17
C ALA A 121 -6.34 -12.20 -7.95
N PHE A 122 -7.02 -11.15 -7.47
CA PHE A 122 -7.02 -9.84 -8.10
C PHE A 122 -5.66 -9.14 -8.03
N MET A 123 -5.02 -9.13 -6.85
CA MET A 123 -3.68 -8.58 -6.68
C MET A 123 -2.62 -9.31 -7.51
N ASN A 124 -2.72 -10.63 -7.62
CA ASN A 124 -1.81 -11.42 -8.45
C ASN A 124 -1.93 -11.05 -9.93
N ILE A 125 -3.17 -10.89 -10.43
CA ILE A 125 -3.42 -10.44 -11.80
C ILE A 125 -2.82 -9.04 -12.02
N LEU A 126 -3.11 -8.08 -11.12
CA LEU A 126 -2.57 -6.73 -11.22
C LEU A 126 -1.04 -6.71 -11.18
N THR A 127 -0.42 -7.54 -10.33
CA THR A 127 1.03 -7.62 -10.19
C THR A 127 1.70 -8.16 -11.44
N ILE A 128 1.16 -9.23 -12.05
CA ILE A 128 1.66 -9.78 -13.30
C ILE A 128 1.59 -8.72 -14.41
N LEU A 129 0.45 -8.04 -14.51
CA LEU A 129 0.24 -7.03 -15.54
C LEU A 129 1.14 -5.78 -15.33
N LEU A 130 1.39 -5.38 -14.08
CA LEU A 130 2.37 -4.35 -13.74
C LEU A 130 3.78 -4.76 -14.16
N GLY A 131 4.19 -5.99 -13.84
CA GLY A 131 5.51 -6.51 -14.17
C GLY A 131 5.76 -6.55 -15.68
N LEU A 132 4.79 -7.02 -16.46
CA LEU A 132 4.86 -7.03 -17.93
C LEU A 132 4.93 -5.62 -18.52
N SER A 133 4.21 -4.66 -17.93
CA SER A 133 4.15 -3.28 -18.43
C SER A 133 5.46 -2.50 -18.27
N TRP A 134 6.34 -2.94 -17.36
CA TRP A 134 7.66 -2.32 -17.16
C TRP A 134 8.74 -2.85 -18.10
N GLY A 135 8.59 -4.08 -18.62
CA GLY A 135 9.59 -4.71 -19.47
C GLY A 135 9.66 -4.12 -20.88
N GLU A 136 8.54 -3.63 -21.44
CA GLU A 136 8.50 -3.06 -22.79
C GLU A 136 7.69 -1.75 -22.88
N PRO A 137 8.30 -0.65 -23.38
CA PRO A 137 7.63 0.64 -23.50
C PRO A 137 6.65 0.76 -24.69
N ALA A 138 6.48 -0.27 -25.53
CA ALA A 138 5.74 -0.19 -26.79
C ALA A 138 4.62 -1.25 -27.00
N GLY A 139 4.30 -2.08 -26.00
CA GLY A 139 3.24 -3.09 -26.09
C GLY A 139 1.82 -2.54 -25.82
N LEU A 140 0.78 -3.22 -26.35
CA LEU A 140 -0.64 -2.91 -26.07
C LEU A 140 -0.95 -2.90 -24.57
N ILE A 141 -0.37 -3.85 -23.83
CA ILE A 141 -0.51 -3.99 -22.37
C ILE A 141 0.09 -2.78 -21.66
N SER A 142 1.30 -2.37 -22.04
CA SER A 142 1.97 -1.18 -21.50
C SER A 142 1.14 0.09 -21.75
N ARG A 143 0.46 0.18 -22.90
CA ARG A 143 -0.42 1.32 -23.23
C ARG A 143 -1.68 1.34 -22.38
N ILE A 144 -2.35 0.20 -22.19
CA ILE A 144 -3.50 0.06 -21.27
C ILE A 144 -3.08 0.43 -19.84
N PHE A 145 -1.91 -0.03 -19.40
CA PHE A 145 -1.38 0.28 -18.07
C PHE A 145 -1.03 1.73 -17.89
N ARG A 146 -0.43 2.36 -18.90
CA ARG A 146 -0.11 3.78 -18.87
C ARG A 146 -1.37 4.63 -18.75
N TYR A 147 -2.44 4.27 -19.46
CA TYR A 147 -3.75 4.89 -19.27
C TYR A 147 -4.32 4.56 -17.89
N GLY A 148 -4.30 3.30 -17.44
CA GLY A 148 -4.81 2.91 -16.12
C GLY A 148 -4.09 3.60 -14.94
N LEU A 149 -2.80 3.91 -15.09
CA LEU A 149 -2.02 4.72 -14.15
C LEU A 149 -2.34 6.22 -14.28
N ALA A 150 -2.56 6.72 -15.50
CA ALA A 150 -2.94 8.12 -15.73
C ALA A 150 -4.34 8.44 -15.18
N TRP A 151 -5.28 7.50 -15.32
CA TRP A 151 -6.65 7.59 -14.79
C TRP A 151 -6.76 7.18 -13.32
N GLU A 152 -5.65 6.89 -12.64
CA GLU A 152 -5.59 6.51 -11.21
C GLU A 152 -6.30 5.21 -10.84
N ILE A 153 -6.81 4.47 -11.82
CA ILE A 153 -7.58 3.25 -11.62
C ILE A 153 -6.69 2.16 -11.00
N ILE A 154 -5.50 1.94 -11.54
CA ILE A 154 -4.63 0.83 -11.11
C ILE A 154 -4.17 1.00 -9.66
N PRO A 155 -3.68 2.18 -9.22
CA PRO A 155 -3.30 2.39 -7.82
C PRO A 155 -4.48 2.24 -6.87
N CYS A 156 -5.67 2.71 -7.25
CA CYS A 156 -6.90 2.51 -6.49
C CYS A 156 -7.23 1.01 -6.30
N LEU A 157 -7.09 0.22 -7.35
CA LEU A 157 -7.34 -1.23 -7.31
C LEU A 157 -6.30 -1.99 -6.47
N ILE A 158 -5.05 -1.52 -6.45
CA ILE A 158 -4.01 -2.10 -5.58
C ILE A 158 -4.28 -1.75 -4.11
N PHE A 159 -4.69 -0.50 -3.84
CA PHE A 159 -5.06 -0.06 -2.50
C PHE A 159 -6.26 -0.84 -1.95
N LEU A 160 -7.21 -1.22 -2.81
CA LEU A 160 -8.30 -2.14 -2.46
C LEU A 160 -7.79 -3.48 -1.94
N GLY A 161 -6.86 -4.12 -2.68
CA GLY A 161 -6.30 -5.41 -2.30
C GLY A 161 -5.46 -5.34 -1.02
N LEU A 162 -4.62 -4.29 -0.89
CA LEU A 162 -3.85 -4.00 0.34
C LEU A 162 -4.76 -3.79 1.55
N GLY A 163 -5.85 -3.05 1.37
CA GLY A 163 -6.86 -2.85 2.40
C GLY A 163 -7.47 -4.16 2.86
N ALA A 164 -7.81 -5.05 1.91
CA ALA A 164 -8.37 -6.37 2.19
C ALA A 164 -7.40 -7.34 2.89
N MET A 165 -6.09 -7.09 2.86
CA MET A 165 -5.07 -7.85 3.60
C MET A 165 -4.76 -7.27 5.00
N THR A 166 -5.16 -6.04 5.27
CA THR A 166 -4.76 -5.33 6.49
C THR A 166 -5.78 -5.55 7.59
N ASP A 167 -5.36 -6.04 8.76
CA ASP A 167 -6.18 -6.00 9.98
C ASP A 167 -5.68 -4.86 10.89
N PHE A 168 -6.61 -4.05 11.39
CA PHE A 168 -6.33 -2.93 12.29
C PHE A 168 -6.60 -3.26 13.77
N GLY A 169 -6.90 -4.52 14.09
CA GLY A 169 -7.29 -4.93 15.44
C GLY A 169 -6.62 -6.20 15.95
#